data_AF-A0A3C0TEK9-F1
#
_entry.id   AF-A0A3C0TEK9-F1
#
_cell.length_a   1.000
_cell.length_b   1.000
_cell.length_c   1.000
_cell.angle_alpha   90.00
_cell.angle_beta   90.00
_cell.angle_gamma   90.00
#
_symmetry.space_group_name_H-M   'P 1'
#
loop_
_entity.id
_entity.type
_entity.pdbx_description
1 polymer ?
#
loop_
_entity_poly.entity_id
_entity_poly.type
_entity_poly.pdbx_seq_one_letter_code
_entity_poly.pdbx_strand_id
1 'polypeptide(L)'
;MFERFHFEKREDRPEYSGLNAGLVYGWLIIAVVLVVAYAIEVMKGERSETYLLYFSLVTIVPVVISFIVYHLRQEWFYLRYLVFGGYMIMYTFVMLTGNTPLVFTYILPLLSLMVLYHDMLLVTITGLASIVVNIASTYIRYMDDEISLHNSKEIEIQFALLILCFMASIVGAYIYGRIDRKNAEFRENMQQMTIATIRTIANTIDAKDEYTQGHSRRVSDYSGSIAKELGFDEKKIADIKFIALLHDIGKIGVPDSVLNKPGKLTDDEYQLMKNHTVIGADILKDIGMIPEIDVGAKYHHERYDGK
;
A
#
# COMPACT_ATOMS: atom_id res chain seq x y z
N MET A 1 28.52 20.22 8.59
CA MET A 1 27.45 20.21 9.61
C MET A 1 26.11 20.26 8.88
N PHE A 2 25.73 19.15 8.27
CA PHE A 2 24.57 19.02 7.36
C PHE A 2 23.48 18.19 8.03
N GLU A 3 22.97 18.64 9.18
CA GLU A 3 21.92 17.91 9.88
C GLU A 3 20.52 18.51 9.63
N ARG A 4 19.65 17.60 9.17
CA ARG A 4 18.22 17.47 9.48
C ARG A 4 17.26 18.49 8.85
N PHE A 5 16.95 18.24 7.58
CA PHE A 5 15.54 18.13 7.24
C PHE A 5 15.03 16.83 7.86
N HIS A 6 14.59 16.90 9.11
CA HIS A 6 13.80 15.84 9.71
C HIS A 6 12.44 15.88 9.04
N PHE A 7 12.32 15.16 7.92
CA PHE A 7 11.04 14.59 7.59
C PHE A 7 10.75 13.63 8.73
N GLU A 8 9.78 13.96 9.58
CA GLU A 8 9.16 12.92 10.38
C GLU A 8 8.78 11.83 9.39
N LYS A 9 9.42 10.67 9.52
CA LYS A 9 8.88 9.44 8.97
C LYS A 9 7.43 9.49 9.41
N ARG A 10 6.49 9.64 8.46
CA ARG A 10 5.20 9.01 8.67
C ARG A 10 5.59 7.61 9.11
N GLU A 11 5.20 7.21 10.32
CA GLU A 11 4.94 5.81 10.55
C GLU A 11 3.89 5.46 9.50
N ASP A 12 4.38 5.10 8.32
CA ASP A 12 3.65 4.46 7.25
C ASP A 12 3.30 3.08 7.79
N ARG A 13 2.41 3.06 8.79
CA ARG A 13 1.59 1.89 9.01
C ARG A 13 1.02 1.58 7.64
N PRO A 14 1.24 0.37 7.11
CA PRO A 14 0.69 -0.01 5.83
C PRO A 14 -0.78 0.40 5.80
N GLU A 15 -1.24 1.03 4.73
CA GLU A 15 -2.68 1.22 4.54
C GLU A 15 -3.29 -0.19 4.40
N TYR A 16 -3.71 -0.73 5.54
CA TYR A 16 -4.29 -2.06 5.64
C TYR A 16 -5.70 -2.04 5.09
N SER A 17 -6.36 -0.87 4.92
CA SER A 17 -7.71 -0.77 4.36
C SER A 17 -7.88 -1.54 3.05
N GLY A 18 -6.93 -1.42 2.11
CA GLY A 18 -6.97 -2.15 0.83
C GLY A 18 -6.80 -3.67 0.99
N LEU A 19 -5.86 -4.09 1.84
CA LEU A 19 -5.59 -5.50 2.12
C LEU A 19 -6.75 -6.16 2.90
N ASN A 20 -7.27 -5.46 3.91
CA ASN A 20 -8.41 -5.85 4.72
C ASN A 20 -9.68 -5.94 3.88
N ALA A 21 -9.90 -5.01 2.95
CA ALA A 21 -10.98 -5.10 1.98
C ALA A 21 -10.85 -6.41 1.16
N GLY A 22 -9.67 -6.66 0.58
CA GLY A 22 -9.41 -7.87 -0.19
C GLY A 22 -9.72 -9.16 0.59
N LEU A 23 -9.32 -9.23 1.87
CA LEU A 23 -9.63 -10.38 2.73
C LEU A 23 -11.13 -10.57 2.97
N VAL A 24 -11.82 -9.50 3.40
CA VAL A 24 -13.22 -9.60 3.81
C VAL A 24 -14.12 -9.86 2.61
N TYR A 25 -13.93 -9.12 1.52
CA TYR A 25 -14.71 -9.32 0.29
C TYR A 25 -14.37 -10.66 -0.38
N GLY A 26 -13.09 -11.06 -0.39
CA GLY A 26 -12.68 -12.36 -0.90
C GLY A 26 -13.36 -13.50 -0.15
N TRP A 27 -13.35 -13.47 1.18
CA TRP A 27 -14.03 -14.48 1.99
C TRP A 27 -15.56 -14.46 1.82
N LEU A 28 -16.17 -13.28 1.73
CA LEU A 28 -17.61 -13.15 1.44
C LEU A 28 -17.98 -13.84 0.14
N ILE A 29 -17.22 -13.61 -0.94
CA ILE A 29 -17.46 -14.25 -2.23
C ILE A 29 -17.37 -15.78 -2.11
N ILE A 30 -16.32 -16.29 -1.46
CA ILE A 30 -16.14 -17.74 -1.24
C ILE A 30 -17.32 -18.31 -0.46
N ALA A 31 -17.73 -17.65 0.63
CA ALA A 31 -18.84 -18.08 1.46
C ALA A 31 -20.15 -18.18 0.67
N VAL A 32 -20.47 -17.16 -0.14
CA VAL A 32 -21.67 -17.16 -0.99
C VAL A 32 -21.63 -18.30 -2.00
N VAL A 33 -20.50 -18.49 -2.70
CA VAL A 33 -20.34 -19.57 -3.68
C VAL A 33 -20.54 -20.93 -3.04
N LEU A 34 -19.95 -21.18 -1.87
CA LEU A 34 -20.07 -22.46 -1.17
C LEU A 34 -21.48 -22.72 -0.64
N VAL A 35 -22.15 -21.70 -0.07
CA VAL A 35 -23.54 -21.84 0.41
C VAL A 35 -24.48 -22.15 -0.74
N VAL A 36 -24.32 -21.46 -1.89
CA VAL A 36 -25.12 -21.73 -3.09
C VAL A 36 -24.86 -23.14 -3.62
N ALA A 37 -23.61 -23.59 -3.68
CA ALA A 37 -23.26 -24.95 -4.10
C ALA A 37 -23.96 -26.01 -3.24
N TYR A 38 -23.91 -25.87 -1.91
CA TYR A 38 -24.59 -26.81 -1.02
C TYR A 38 -26.11 -26.70 -1.03
N ALA A 39 -26.67 -25.51 -1.29
CA ALA A 39 -28.11 -25.37 -1.51
C ALA A 39 -28.58 -26.17 -2.74
N ILE A 40 -27.79 -26.18 -3.82
CA ILE A 40 -28.07 -26.99 -5.01
C ILE A 40 -28.02 -28.49 -4.67
N GLU A 41 -27.05 -28.95 -3.88
CA GLU A 41 -26.98 -30.36 -3.45
C GLU A 41 -28.20 -30.78 -2.61
N VAL A 42 -28.71 -29.89 -1.75
CA VAL A 42 -29.96 -30.12 -1.02
C VAL A 42 -31.15 -30.22 -1.97
N MET A 43 -31.24 -29.34 -2.97
CA MET A 43 -32.31 -29.39 -3.99
C MET A 43 -32.28 -30.69 -4.82
N LYS A 44 -31.10 -31.29 -5.01
CA LYS A 44 -30.93 -32.59 -5.66
C LYS A 44 -31.24 -33.78 -4.75
N GLY A 45 -31.46 -33.55 -3.46
CA GLY A 45 -31.64 -34.62 -2.46
C GLY A 45 -30.34 -35.32 -2.06
N GLU A 46 -29.17 -34.76 -2.40
CA GLU A 46 -27.86 -35.32 -2.07
C GLU A 46 -27.41 -34.95 -0.64
N ARG A 47 -28.03 -33.92 -0.04
CA ARG A 47 -27.79 -33.48 1.34
C ARG A 47 -29.07 -33.07 2.06
N SER A 48 -29.03 -33.07 3.39
CA SER A 48 -30.16 -32.62 4.23
C SER A 48 -30.21 -31.10 4.40
N GLU A 49 -31.41 -30.57 4.59
CA GLU A 49 -31.61 -29.14 4.92
C GLU A 49 -30.90 -28.76 6.24
N THR A 50 -30.90 -29.68 7.21
CA THR A 50 -30.20 -29.51 8.49
C THR A 50 -28.70 -29.32 8.29
N TYR A 51 -28.09 -30.04 7.34
CA TYR A 51 -26.68 -29.86 6.99
C TYR A 51 -26.41 -28.44 6.47
N LEU A 52 -27.23 -27.98 5.53
CA LEU A 52 -27.10 -26.65 4.95
C LEU A 52 -27.25 -25.55 6.00
N LEU A 53 -28.13 -25.73 6.98
CA LEU A 53 -28.29 -24.79 8.10
C LEU A 53 -26.99 -24.68 8.92
N TYR A 54 -26.44 -25.81 9.36
CA TYR A 54 -25.19 -25.80 10.14
C TYR A 54 -24.01 -25.25 9.35
N PHE A 55 -23.86 -25.66 8.08
CA PHE A 55 -22.83 -25.13 7.19
C PHE A 55 -22.97 -23.60 7.03
N SER A 56 -24.19 -23.11 6.83
CA SER A 56 -24.47 -21.69 6.69
C SER A 56 -24.14 -20.92 7.96
N LEU A 57 -24.47 -21.45 9.15
CA LEU A 57 -24.12 -20.80 10.41
C LEU A 57 -22.60 -20.69 10.60
N VAL A 58 -21.87 -21.79 10.38
CA VAL A 58 -20.42 -21.84 10.55
C VAL A 58 -19.69 -20.94 9.53
N THR A 59 -20.27 -20.74 8.35
CA THR A 59 -19.65 -19.93 7.28
C THR A 59 -20.06 -18.46 7.37
N ILE A 60 -21.35 -18.16 7.51
CA ILE A 60 -21.90 -16.80 7.41
C ILE A 60 -21.63 -16.00 8.68
N VAL A 61 -21.74 -16.61 9.88
CA VAL A 61 -21.56 -15.86 11.14
C VAL A 61 -20.16 -15.23 11.19
N PRO A 62 -19.06 -15.97 10.93
CA PRO A 62 -17.74 -15.36 10.94
C PRO A 62 -17.53 -14.31 9.84
N VAL A 63 -18.13 -14.50 8.66
CA VAL A 63 -18.09 -13.51 7.56
C VAL A 63 -18.78 -12.21 7.96
N VAL A 64 -19.98 -12.29 8.55
CA VAL A 64 -20.74 -11.12 9.00
C VAL A 64 -19.98 -10.37 10.10
N ILE A 65 -19.39 -11.09 11.06
CA ILE A 65 -18.57 -10.47 12.12
C ILE A 65 -17.38 -9.73 11.49
N SER A 66 -16.64 -10.36 10.58
CA SER A 66 -15.53 -9.71 9.88
C SER A 66 -15.97 -8.50 9.07
N PHE A 67 -17.13 -8.57 8.41
CA PHE A 67 -17.69 -7.45 7.65
C PHE A 67 -18.06 -6.27 8.54
N ILE A 68 -18.72 -6.52 9.67
CA ILE A 68 -19.07 -5.49 10.66
C ILE A 68 -17.80 -4.84 11.22
N VAL A 69 -16.83 -5.66 11.65
CA VAL A 69 -15.57 -5.15 12.21
C VAL A 69 -14.80 -4.31 11.19
N TYR A 70 -14.76 -4.73 9.93
CA TYR A 70 -14.14 -3.96 8.85
C TYR A 70 -14.79 -2.58 8.65
N HIS A 71 -16.12 -2.50 8.65
CA HIS A 71 -16.83 -1.22 8.50
C HIS A 71 -16.70 -0.30 9.72
N LEU A 72 -16.50 -0.87 10.91
CA LEU A 72 -16.22 -0.10 12.12
C LEU A 72 -14.75 0.35 12.22
N ARG A 73 -13.81 -0.47 11.73
CA ARG A 73 -12.36 -0.25 11.84
C ARG A 73 -11.61 -0.81 10.63
N GLN A 74 -11.55 -0.05 9.54
CA GLN A 74 -10.93 -0.48 8.27
C GLN A 74 -9.44 -0.83 8.39
N GLU A 75 -8.72 -0.13 9.28
CA GLU A 75 -7.27 -0.29 9.49
C GLU A 75 -6.93 -1.25 10.65
N TRP A 76 -7.89 -2.05 11.12
CA TRP A 76 -7.65 -2.92 12.28
C TRP A 76 -6.75 -4.10 11.93
N PHE A 77 -5.52 -4.06 12.44
CA PHE A 77 -4.49 -5.06 12.22
C PHE A 77 -4.94 -6.52 12.45
N TYR A 78 -5.79 -6.77 13.46
CA TYR A 78 -6.18 -8.12 13.84
C TYR A 78 -7.31 -8.74 12.99
N LEU A 79 -7.87 -7.98 12.04
CA LEU A 79 -8.95 -8.46 11.17
C LEU A 79 -8.57 -9.72 10.39
N ARG A 80 -7.31 -9.84 9.96
CA ARG A 80 -6.82 -11.04 9.25
C ARG A 80 -6.89 -12.32 10.07
N TYR A 81 -6.67 -12.25 11.38
CA TYR A 81 -6.75 -13.41 12.26
C TYR A 81 -8.20 -13.85 12.48
N LEU A 82 -9.13 -12.89 12.47
CA LEU A 82 -10.56 -13.16 12.53
C LEU A 82 -11.04 -13.88 11.26
N VAL A 83 -10.65 -13.38 10.08
CA VAL A 83 -10.94 -14.03 8.79
C VAL A 83 -10.31 -15.41 8.72
N PHE A 84 -9.02 -15.54 9.07
CA PHE A 84 -8.32 -16.82 9.14
C PHE A 84 -9.03 -17.81 10.06
N GLY A 85 -9.35 -17.40 11.29
CA GLY A 85 -10.00 -18.25 12.28
C GLY A 85 -11.37 -18.72 11.80
N GLY A 86 -12.22 -17.83 11.31
CA GLY A 86 -13.54 -18.20 10.80
C GLY A 86 -13.47 -19.14 9.59
N TYR A 87 -12.53 -18.89 8.68
CA TYR A 87 -12.32 -19.78 7.54
C TYR A 87 -11.83 -21.16 7.99
N MET A 88 -10.92 -21.23 8.96
CA MET A 88 -10.44 -22.51 9.50
C MET A 88 -11.56 -23.30 10.19
N ILE A 89 -12.47 -22.64 10.91
CA ILE A 89 -13.65 -23.30 11.50
C ILE A 89 -14.53 -23.89 10.39
N MET A 90 -14.84 -23.12 9.36
CA MET A 90 -15.57 -23.61 8.18
C MET A 90 -14.84 -24.80 7.55
N TYR A 91 -13.55 -24.65 7.27
CA TYR A 91 -12.75 -25.69 6.64
C TYR A 91 -12.76 -27.00 7.44
N THR A 92 -12.54 -26.94 8.74
CA THR A 92 -12.61 -28.11 9.63
C THR A 92 -14.01 -28.72 9.65
N PHE A 93 -15.07 -27.91 9.69
CA PHE A 93 -16.44 -28.41 9.61
C PHE A 93 -16.69 -29.19 8.33
N VAL A 94 -16.31 -28.66 7.16
CA VAL A 94 -16.51 -29.38 5.89
C VAL A 94 -15.65 -30.64 5.84
N MET A 95 -14.40 -30.60 6.33
CA MET A 95 -13.52 -31.78 6.36
C MET A 95 -14.08 -32.95 7.17
N LEU A 96 -14.68 -32.66 8.33
CA LEU A 96 -15.26 -33.68 9.22
C LEU A 96 -16.60 -34.23 8.74
N THR A 97 -17.34 -33.44 7.97
CA THR A 97 -18.72 -33.77 7.57
C THR A 97 -18.89 -34.08 6.08
N GLY A 98 -17.83 -33.89 5.30
CA GLY A 98 -17.86 -34.08 3.87
C GLY A 98 -17.87 -35.56 3.48
N ASN A 99 -18.56 -35.88 2.38
CA ASN A 99 -18.65 -37.25 1.88
C ASN A 99 -17.68 -37.51 0.73
N THR A 100 -16.80 -36.55 0.39
CA THR A 100 -15.85 -36.67 -0.72
C THR A 100 -14.44 -36.34 -0.27
N PRO A 101 -13.42 -36.99 -0.87
CA PRO A 101 -12.02 -36.69 -0.58
C PRO A 101 -11.57 -35.35 -1.16
N LEU A 102 -12.38 -34.68 -2.00
CA LEU A 102 -12.05 -33.39 -2.63
C LEU A 102 -12.26 -32.17 -1.73
N VAL A 103 -12.87 -32.36 -0.56
CA VAL A 103 -13.17 -31.26 0.39
C VAL A 103 -11.95 -30.46 0.82
N PHE A 104 -10.76 -31.08 0.84
CA PHE A 104 -9.51 -30.39 1.17
C PHE A 104 -9.25 -29.17 0.28
N THR A 105 -9.76 -29.15 -0.96
CA THR A 105 -9.58 -28.05 -1.91
C THR A 105 -10.14 -26.72 -1.38
N TYR A 106 -11.00 -26.76 -0.38
CA TYR A 106 -11.55 -25.57 0.25
C TYR A 106 -10.49 -24.80 1.04
N ILE A 107 -9.31 -25.36 1.32
CA ILE A 107 -8.20 -24.60 1.92
C ILE A 107 -7.50 -23.66 0.91
N LEU A 108 -7.57 -23.97 -0.39
CA LEU A 108 -6.78 -23.27 -1.42
C LEU A 108 -7.10 -21.77 -1.51
N PRO A 109 -8.36 -21.32 -1.42
CA PRO A 109 -8.68 -19.90 -1.39
C PRO A 109 -8.09 -19.20 -0.15
N LEU A 110 -8.08 -19.85 1.02
CA LEU A 110 -7.48 -19.27 2.23
C LEU A 110 -5.97 -19.10 2.08
N LEU A 111 -5.27 -20.11 1.55
CA LEU A 111 -3.85 -20.00 1.24
C LEU A 111 -3.57 -18.83 0.29
N SER A 112 -4.39 -18.68 -0.74
CA SER A 112 -4.29 -17.58 -1.72
C SER A 112 -4.50 -16.21 -1.07
N LEU A 113 -5.52 -16.07 -0.22
CA LEU A 113 -5.78 -14.85 0.54
C LEU A 113 -4.63 -14.48 1.48
N MET A 114 -4.01 -15.45 2.15
CA MET A 114 -2.88 -15.20 3.04
C MET A 114 -1.61 -14.80 2.28
N VAL A 115 -1.38 -15.35 1.08
CA VAL A 115 -0.30 -14.90 0.18
C VAL A 115 -0.52 -13.44 -0.23
N LEU A 116 -1.75 -13.09 -0.63
CA LEU A 116 -2.10 -11.71 -1.03
C LEU A 116 -2.05 -10.71 0.12
N TYR A 117 -2.18 -11.17 1.37
CA TYR A 117 -2.03 -10.34 2.57
C TYR A 117 -0.56 -10.14 3.00
N HIS A 118 0.38 -10.84 2.36
CA HIS A 118 1.83 -10.76 2.60
C HIS A 118 2.28 -11.28 3.97
N ASP A 119 1.46 -12.13 4.62
CA ASP A 119 1.77 -12.68 5.94
C ASP A 119 2.32 -14.12 5.81
N MET A 120 3.64 -14.24 5.69
CA MET A 120 4.35 -15.53 5.58
C MET A 120 4.04 -16.45 6.76
N LEU A 121 3.89 -15.90 7.96
CA LEU A 121 3.60 -16.69 9.15
C LEU A 121 2.21 -17.32 9.03
N LEU A 122 1.20 -16.55 8.63
CA LEU A 122 -0.14 -17.07 8.42
C LEU A 122 -0.21 -18.08 7.27
N VAL A 123 0.51 -17.88 6.16
CA VAL A 123 0.60 -18.90 5.09
C VAL A 123 1.16 -20.21 5.65
N THR A 124 2.24 -20.12 6.44
CA THR A 124 2.89 -21.29 7.04
C THR A 124 1.96 -22.01 8.02
N ILE A 125 1.31 -21.27 8.92
CA ILE A 125 0.36 -21.82 9.88
C ILE A 125 -0.84 -22.46 9.16
N THR A 126 -1.40 -21.80 8.15
CA THR A 126 -2.52 -22.32 7.35
C THR A 126 -2.16 -23.65 6.71
N GLY A 127 -1.01 -23.72 6.04
CA GLY A 127 -0.56 -24.94 5.36
C GLY A 127 -0.29 -26.08 6.34
N LEU A 128 0.43 -25.83 7.43
CA LEU A 128 0.68 -26.85 8.45
C LEU A 128 -0.61 -27.33 9.13
N ALA A 129 -1.50 -26.40 9.52
CA ALA A 129 -2.79 -26.74 10.09
C ALA A 129 -3.63 -27.58 9.11
N SER A 130 -3.60 -27.24 7.82
CA SER A 130 -4.31 -28.02 6.80
C SER A 130 -3.77 -29.43 6.67
N ILE A 131 -2.45 -29.64 6.72
CA ILE A 131 -1.84 -30.98 6.69
C ILE A 131 -2.31 -31.78 7.91
N VAL A 132 -2.26 -31.19 9.11
CA VAL A 132 -2.70 -31.86 10.35
C VAL A 132 -4.18 -32.25 10.28
N VAL A 133 -5.05 -31.33 9.86
CA VAL A 133 -6.50 -31.60 9.72
C VAL A 133 -6.76 -32.70 8.69
N ASN A 134 -6.01 -32.72 7.58
CA ASN A 134 -6.15 -33.78 6.58
C ASN A 134 -5.67 -35.13 7.09
N ILE A 135 -4.53 -35.20 7.80
CA ILE A 135 -4.06 -36.45 8.44
C ILE A 135 -5.12 -36.99 9.41
N ALA A 136 -5.66 -36.12 10.28
CA ALA A 136 -6.69 -36.52 11.23
C ALA A 136 -7.96 -37.01 10.53
N SER A 137 -8.42 -36.31 9.48
CA SER A 137 -9.59 -36.72 8.70
C SER A 137 -9.37 -38.06 7.98
N THR A 138 -8.24 -38.27 7.33
CA THR A 138 -7.90 -39.55 6.68
C THR A 138 -7.86 -40.68 7.69
N TYR A 139 -7.30 -40.44 8.88
CA TYR A 139 -7.26 -41.45 9.95
C TYR A 139 -8.66 -41.84 10.44
N ILE A 140 -9.55 -40.86 10.67
CA ILE A 140 -10.94 -41.13 11.07
C ILE A 140 -11.66 -41.96 9.99
N ARG A 141 -11.57 -41.56 8.73
CA ARG A 141 -12.20 -42.29 7.61
C ARG A 141 -11.65 -43.70 7.42
N TYR A 142 -10.38 -43.92 7.74
CA TYR A 142 -9.78 -45.25 7.75
C TYR A 142 -10.30 -46.11 8.92
N MET A 143 -10.53 -45.51 10.09
CA MET A 143 -11.14 -46.22 11.25
C MET A 143 -12.62 -46.55 11.02
N ASP A 144 -13.34 -45.73 10.26
CA ASP A 144 -14.75 -45.94 9.92
C ASP A 144 -14.96 -46.88 8.71
N ASP A 145 -13.89 -47.54 8.24
CA ASP A 145 -13.87 -48.42 7.05
C ASP A 145 -14.36 -47.74 5.75
N GLU A 146 -14.47 -46.41 5.70
CA GLU A 146 -14.81 -45.65 4.49
C GLU A 146 -13.72 -45.74 3.42
N ILE A 147 -12.45 -45.88 3.86
CA ILE A 147 -11.30 -45.93 2.97
C ILE A 147 -10.44 -47.15 3.27
N SER A 148 -10.16 -47.95 2.23
CA SER A 148 -9.24 -49.08 2.32
C SER A 148 -7.88 -48.74 1.69
N LEU A 149 -6.81 -49.38 2.18
CA LEU A 149 -5.46 -49.28 1.63
C LEU A 149 -5.38 -49.70 0.15
N HIS A 150 -6.37 -50.43 -0.38
CA HIS A 150 -6.40 -50.87 -1.77
C HIS A 150 -6.94 -49.78 -2.74
N ASN A 151 -7.55 -48.71 -2.21
CA ASN A 151 -8.10 -47.60 -2.99
C ASN A 151 -7.45 -46.26 -2.59
N SER A 152 -6.13 -46.25 -2.40
CA SER A 152 -5.34 -45.13 -1.85
C SER A 152 -5.13 -43.94 -2.80
N LYS A 153 -5.46 -44.07 -4.08
CA LYS A 153 -5.13 -43.07 -5.11
C LYS A 153 -5.71 -41.69 -4.83
N GLU A 154 -6.92 -41.61 -4.29
CA GLU A 154 -7.56 -40.32 -3.99
C GLU A 154 -6.88 -39.60 -2.83
N ILE A 155 -6.47 -40.35 -1.79
CA ILE A 155 -5.67 -39.84 -0.67
C ILE A 155 -4.30 -39.37 -1.16
N GLU A 156 -3.64 -40.16 -2.02
CA GLU A 156 -2.35 -39.80 -2.60
C GLU A 156 -2.43 -38.48 -3.39
N ILE A 157 -3.46 -38.32 -4.24
CA ILE A 157 -3.71 -37.09 -5.00
C ILE A 157 -4.00 -35.91 -4.05
N GLN A 158 -4.81 -36.12 -3.01
CA GLN A 158 -5.13 -35.10 -2.01
C GLN A 158 -3.87 -34.57 -1.32
N PHE A 159 -3.02 -35.44 -0.78
CA PHE A 159 -1.78 -35.01 -0.12
C PHE A 159 -0.78 -34.40 -1.11
N ALA A 160 -0.65 -34.96 -2.31
CA ALA A 160 0.22 -34.40 -3.34
C ALA A 160 -0.19 -32.97 -3.72
N LEU A 161 -1.48 -32.74 -3.98
CA LEU A 161 -2.02 -31.41 -4.29
C LEU A 161 -1.90 -30.45 -3.11
N LEU A 162 -2.19 -30.91 -1.89
CA LEU A 162 -2.07 -30.08 -0.70
C LEU A 162 -0.63 -29.59 -0.48
N ILE A 163 0.33 -30.51 -0.57
CA ILE A 163 1.76 -30.18 -0.44
C ILE A 163 2.19 -29.25 -1.58
N LEU A 164 1.79 -29.55 -2.82
CA LEU A 164 2.12 -28.72 -3.98
C LEU A 164 1.60 -27.28 -3.81
N CYS A 165 0.33 -27.12 -3.45
CA CYS A 165 -0.29 -25.82 -3.24
C CYS A 165 0.31 -25.09 -2.03
N PHE A 166 0.65 -25.80 -0.96
CA PHE A 166 1.32 -25.21 0.20
C PHE A 166 2.72 -24.70 -0.17
N MET A 167 3.53 -25.51 -0.86
CA MET A 167 4.86 -25.11 -1.31
C MET A 167 4.79 -23.94 -2.30
N ALA A 168 3.83 -23.96 -3.23
CA ALA A 168 3.58 -22.84 -4.14
C ALA A 168 3.19 -21.56 -3.38
N SER A 169 2.39 -21.68 -2.31
CA SER A 169 1.99 -20.55 -1.48
C SER A 169 3.16 -19.97 -0.68
N ILE A 170 4.05 -20.81 -0.15
CA ILE A 170 5.29 -20.37 0.53
C ILE A 170 6.20 -19.61 -0.44
N VAL A 171 6.44 -20.17 -1.63
CA VAL A 171 7.24 -19.51 -2.66
C VAL A 171 6.58 -18.20 -3.10
N GLY A 172 5.26 -18.20 -3.30
CA GLY A 172 4.48 -17.02 -3.64
C GLY A 172 4.60 -15.92 -2.59
N ALA A 173 4.41 -16.25 -1.30
CA ALA A 173 4.56 -15.31 -0.20
C ALA A 173 5.99 -14.76 -0.09
N TYR A 174 7.01 -15.60 -0.34
CA TYR A 174 8.41 -15.19 -0.30
C TYR A 174 8.73 -14.20 -1.43
N ILE A 175 8.35 -14.52 -2.66
CA ILE A 175 8.57 -13.66 -3.83
C ILE A 175 7.82 -12.35 -3.66
N TYR A 176 6.54 -12.41 -3.26
CA TYR A 176 5.73 -11.21 -3.08
C TYR A 176 6.34 -10.29 -2.01
N GLY A 177 6.71 -10.83 -0.85
CA GLY A 177 7.35 -10.04 0.21
C GLY A 177 8.70 -9.44 -0.22
N ARG A 178 9.46 -10.11 -1.10
CA ARG A 178 10.70 -9.57 -1.67
C ARG A 178 10.45 -8.43 -2.66
N ILE A 179 9.42 -8.58 -3.51
CA ILE A 179 9.02 -7.54 -4.48
C ILE A 179 8.53 -6.30 -3.74
N ASP A 180 7.67 -6.46 -2.74
CA ASP A 180 7.12 -5.34 -1.99
C ASP A 180 8.21 -4.54 -1.27
N ARG A 181 9.14 -5.22 -0.59
CA ARG A 181 10.31 -4.57 0.02
C ARG A 181 11.17 -3.83 -0.99
N LYS A 182 11.50 -4.45 -2.14
CA LYS A 182 12.28 -3.78 -3.19
C LYS A 182 11.54 -2.57 -3.77
N ASN A 183 10.23 -2.65 -3.92
CA ASN A 183 9.42 -1.54 -4.41
C ASN A 183 9.39 -0.40 -3.38
N ALA A 184 9.30 -0.70 -2.08
CA ALA A 184 9.39 0.29 -1.01
C ALA A 184 10.77 0.99 -1.00
N GLU A 185 11.86 0.22 -1.02
CA GLU A 185 13.23 0.73 -1.11
C GLU A 185 13.44 1.59 -2.37
N PHE A 186 12.92 1.14 -3.52
CA PHE A 186 13.01 1.88 -4.77
C PHE A 186 12.26 3.22 -4.70
N ARG A 187 11.05 3.25 -4.13
CA ARG A 187 10.28 4.49 -3.93
C ARG A 187 11.03 5.48 -3.03
N GLU A 188 11.56 5.01 -1.91
CA GLU A 188 12.32 5.84 -0.96
C GLU A 188 13.58 6.42 -1.64
N ASN A 189 14.35 5.59 -2.32
CA ASN A 189 15.55 6.02 -3.05
C ASN A 189 15.22 7.05 -4.14
N MET A 190 14.12 6.85 -4.87
CA MET A 190 13.68 7.78 -5.91
C MET A 190 13.26 9.13 -5.32
N GLN A 191 12.52 9.13 -4.19
CA GLN A 191 12.20 10.37 -3.46
C GLN A 191 13.45 11.11 -3.00
N GLN A 192 14.42 10.42 -2.40
CA GLN A 192 15.67 11.03 -1.95
C GLN A 192 16.48 11.60 -3.11
N MET A 193 16.55 10.88 -4.24
CA MET A 193 17.21 11.35 -5.45
C MET A 193 16.53 12.62 -6.00
N THR A 194 15.20 12.65 -6.06
CA THR A 194 14.46 13.84 -6.50
C THR A 194 14.74 15.05 -5.60
N ILE A 195 14.70 14.87 -4.27
CA ILE A 195 15.02 15.95 -3.32
C ILE A 195 16.47 16.44 -3.50
N ALA A 196 17.41 15.53 -3.68
CA ALA A 196 18.82 15.86 -3.91
C ALA A 196 19.03 16.63 -5.22
N THR A 197 18.32 16.25 -6.30
CA THR A 197 18.35 16.96 -7.57
C THR A 197 17.78 18.37 -7.44
N ILE A 198 16.61 18.53 -6.81
CA ILE A 198 16.00 19.86 -6.57
C ILE A 198 16.97 20.78 -5.81
N ARG A 199 17.60 20.26 -4.75
CA ARG A 199 18.60 21.02 -3.98
C ARG A 199 19.81 21.39 -4.83
N THR A 200 20.32 20.47 -5.65
CA THR A 200 21.44 20.74 -6.55
C THR A 200 21.09 21.84 -7.55
N ILE A 201 19.87 21.84 -8.10
CA ILE A 201 19.40 22.89 -9.01
C ILE A 201 19.35 24.23 -8.27
N ALA A 202 18.69 24.30 -7.11
CA ALA A 202 18.60 25.52 -6.31
C ALA A 202 19.99 26.08 -5.94
N ASN A 203 20.90 25.23 -5.48
CA ASN A 203 22.28 25.62 -5.18
C ASN A 203 23.03 26.12 -6.42
N THR A 204 22.74 25.58 -7.60
CA THR A 204 23.36 26.01 -8.86
C THR A 204 22.92 27.43 -9.22
N ILE A 205 21.64 27.75 -8.99
CA ILE A 205 21.09 29.10 -9.19
C ILE A 205 21.68 30.08 -8.17
N ASP A 206 21.69 29.72 -6.89
CA ASP A 206 22.32 30.50 -5.81
C ASP A 206 23.82 30.73 -6.06
N ALA A 207 24.51 29.82 -6.78
CA ALA A 207 25.92 29.99 -7.14
C ALA A 207 26.15 30.93 -8.33
N LYS A 208 25.16 31.09 -9.22
CA LYS A 208 25.20 32.05 -10.35
C LYS A 208 25.01 33.49 -9.88
N ASP A 209 24.26 33.67 -8.79
CA ASP A 209 24.01 34.96 -8.15
C ASP A 209 24.98 35.15 -6.98
N GLU A 210 26.07 35.89 -7.21
CA GLU A 210 27.20 36.01 -6.27
C GLU A 210 26.79 36.51 -4.87
N TYR A 211 25.64 37.20 -4.77
CA TYR A 211 25.17 37.83 -3.54
C TYR A 211 24.26 36.95 -2.67
N THR A 212 23.79 35.81 -3.18
CA THR A 212 22.65 35.09 -2.57
C THR A 212 22.96 33.67 -2.10
N GLN A 213 24.22 33.32 -1.82
CA GLN A 213 24.56 31.98 -1.31
C GLN A 213 23.71 31.55 -0.09
N GLY A 214 22.95 30.47 -0.27
CA GLY A 214 22.07 29.89 0.74
C GLY A 214 20.82 30.73 1.04
N HIS A 215 20.51 31.74 0.23
CA HIS A 215 19.31 32.57 0.34
C HIS A 215 18.06 31.70 0.19
N SER A 216 17.99 30.94 -0.91
CA SER A 216 16.84 30.09 -1.23
C SER A 216 16.54 29.10 -0.10
N ARG A 217 17.59 28.58 0.55
CA ARG A 217 17.46 27.73 1.74
C ARG A 217 16.84 28.47 2.93
N ARG A 218 17.32 29.67 3.26
CA ARG A 218 16.79 30.46 4.39
C ARG A 218 15.32 30.84 4.15
N VAL A 219 14.98 31.28 2.93
CA VAL A 219 13.60 31.59 2.54
C VAL A 219 12.70 30.37 2.66
N SER A 220 13.16 29.19 2.22
CA SER A 220 12.46 27.92 2.38
C SER A 220 12.17 27.58 3.86
N ASP A 221 13.17 27.72 4.73
CA ASP A 221 13.01 27.43 6.16
C ASP A 221 12.08 28.43 6.87
N TYR A 222 12.15 29.72 6.54
CA TYR A 222 11.21 30.72 7.04
C TYR A 222 9.78 30.47 6.55
N SER A 223 9.61 30.19 5.25
CA SER A 223 8.30 29.92 4.66
C SER A 223 7.63 28.70 5.29
N GLY A 224 8.40 27.63 5.55
CA GLY A 224 7.91 26.46 6.29
C GLY A 224 7.52 26.78 7.73
N SER A 225 8.29 27.64 8.42
CA SER A 225 7.98 28.05 9.80
C SER A 225 6.71 28.89 9.88
N ILE A 226 6.51 29.80 8.92
CA ILE A 226 5.28 30.59 8.80
C ILE A 226 4.09 29.68 8.49
N ALA A 227 4.23 28.75 7.54
CA ALA A 227 3.19 27.78 7.17
C ALA A 227 2.74 26.93 8.36
N LYS A 228 3.69 26.52 9.20
CA LYS A 228 3.42 25.77 10.43
C LYS A 228 2.60 26.58 11.44
N GLU A 229 2.98 27.85 11.66
CA GLU A 229 2.24 28.74 12.58
C GLU A 229 0.82 29.02 12.08
N LEU A 230 0.60 29.03 10.77
CA LEU A 230 -0.71 29.16 10.14
C LEU A 230 -1.58 27.89 10.24
N GLY A 231 -1.07 26.80 10.82
CA GLY A 231 -1.82 25.56 11.03
C GLY A 231 -1.98 24.69 9.78
N PHE A 232 -1.12 24.85 8.78
CA PHE A 232 -1.10 23.95 7.62
C PHE A 232 -0.61 22.56 7.98
N ASP A 233 -1.08 21.55 7.23
CA ASP A 233 -0.60 20.17 7.39
C ASP A 233 0.84 19.99 6.88
N GLU A 234 1.50 18.92 7.34
CA GLU A 234 2.90 18.63 6.99
C GLU A 234 3.13 18.51 5.48
N LYS A 235 2.13 18.08 4.70
CA LYS A 235 2.26 17.99 3.24
C LYS A 235 2.31 19.40 2.63
N LYS A 236 1.38 20.28 3.00
CA LYS A 236 1.34 21.65 2.50
C LYS A 236 2.56 22.45 2.97
N ILE A 237 3.05 22.23 4.19
CA ILE A 237 4.31 22.81 4.67
C ILE A 237 5.46 22.34 3.76
N ALA A 238 5.58 21.04 3.48
CA ALA A 238 6.63 20.52 2.60
C ALA A 238 6.54 21.11 1.18
N ASP A 239 5.34 21.20 0.61
CA ASP A 239 5.09 21.80 -0.70
C ASP A 239 5.58 23.27 -0.70
N ILE A 240 5.17 24.09 0.28
CA ILE A 240 5.61 25.49 0.43
C ILE A 240 7.13 25.61 0.54
N LYS A 241 7.79 24.71 1.28
CA LYS A 241 9.25 24.70 1.39
C LYS A 241 9.93 24.48 0.04
N PHE A 242 9.41 23.60 -0.81
CA PHE A 242 9.96 23.38 -2.15
C PHE A 242 9.71 24.55 -3.09
N ILE A 243 8.51 25.15 -3.03
CA ILE A 243 8.18 26.35 -3.80
C ILE A 243 9.16 27.48 -3.46
N ALA A 244 9.33 27.76 -2.17
CA ALA A 244 10.26 28.78 -1.69
C ALA A 244 11.73 28.47 -2.03
N LEU A 245 12.12 27.20 -2.12
CA LEU A 245 13.48 26.82 -2.51
C LEU A 245 13.75 27.07 -4.00
N LEU A 246 12.72 27.03 -4.85
CA LEU A 246 12.85 27.15 -6.30
C LEU A 246 12.28 28.45 -6.87
N HIS A 247 11.81 29.38 -6.02
CA HIS A 247 11.16 30.62 -6.44
C HIS A 247 11.99 31.44 -7.45
N ASP A 248 13.31 31.41 -7.26
CA ASP A 248 14.28 32.19 -8.03
C ASP A 248 14.89 31.42 -9.23
N ILE A 249 14.41 30.22 -9.56
CA ILE A 249 15.03 29.38 -10.61
C ILE A 249 15.15 30.07 -11.97
N GLY A 250 14.23 30.99 -12.29
CA GLY A 250 14.25 31.73 -13.54
C GLY A 250 15.42 32.71 -13.68
N LYS A 251 16.20 32.97 -12.61
CA LYS A 251 17.45 33.76 -12.69
C LYS A 251 18.47 33.13 -13.66
N ILE A 252 18.31 31.85 -14.02
CA ILE A 252 19.09 31.21 -15.08
C ILE A 252 18.95 31.92 -16.43
N GLY A 253 17.79 32.53 -16.71
CA GLY A 253 17.51 33.26 -17.94
C GLY A 253 17.91 34.73 -17.91
N VAL A 254 18.41 35.24 -16.78
CA VAL A 254 18.86 36.64 -16.63
C VAL A 254 20.35 36.74 -16.99
N PRO A 255 20.76 37.68 -17.86
CA PRO A 255 22.18 37.88 -18.21
C PRO A 255 23.03 38.23 -16.99
N ASP A 256 24.25 37.69 -16.91
CA ASP A 256 25.15 37.92 -15.75
C ASP A 256 25.52 39.40 -15.56
N SER A 257 25.60 40.18 -16.65
CA SER A 257 25.83 41.62 -16.61
C SER A 257 24.71 42.40 -15.91
N VAL A 258 23.50 41.84 -15.87
CA VAL A 258 22.34 42.41 -15.17
C VAL A 258 22.24 41.81 -13.77
N LEU A 259 22.38 40.48 -13.65
CA LEU A 259 22.24 39.75 -12.39
C LEU A 259 23.27 40.20 -11.34
N ASN A 260 24.54 40.32 -11.75
CA ASN A 260 25.67 40.63 -10.86
C ASN A 260 26.18 42.07 -11.03
N LYS A 261 25.34 43.01 -11.51
CA LYS A 261 25.76 44.40 -11.74
C LYS A 261 26.12 45.09 -10.41
N PRO A 262 27.32 45.66 -10.25
CA PRO A 262 27.66 46.43 -9.06
C PRO A 262 26.99 47.82 -9.15
N GLY A 263 25.84 47.99 -8.50
CA GLY A 263 25.13 49.27 -8.41
C GLY A 263 23.64 49.17 -8.73
N LYS A 264 23.00 50.32 -9.00
CA LYS A 264 21.58 50.35 -9.38
C LYS A 264 21.41 49.88 -10.82
N LEU A 265 20.37 49.07 -11.04
CA LEU A 265 19.90 48.71 -12.38
C LEU A 265 19.26 49.93 -13.04
N THR A 266 19.41 50.06 -14.36
CA THR A 266 18.59 50.94 -15.18
C THR A 266 17.17 50.39 -15.29
N ASP A 267 16.22 51.18 -15.77
CA ASP A 267 14.83 50.73 -15.93
C ASP A 267 14.75 49.50 -16.86
N ASP A 268 15.49 49.49 -17.97
CA ASP A 268 15.52 48.36 -18.92
C ASP A 268 16.15 47.10 -18.30
N GLU A 269 17.25 47.25 -17.55
CA GLU A 269 17.88 46.15 -16.83
C GLU A 269 16.97 45.60 -15.72
N TYR A 270 16.21 46.47 -15.06
CA TYR A 270 15.25 46.07 -14.06
C TYR A 270 14.07 45.29 -14.66
N GLN A 271 13.59 45.67 -15.86
CA GLN A 271 12.59 44.87 -16.58
C GLN A 271 13.13 43.48 -16.96
N LEU A 272 14.39 43.39 -17.39
CA LEU A 272 15.04 42.10 -17.65
C LEU A 272 15.15 41.26 -16.37
N MET A 273 15.49 41.86 -15.24
CA MET A 273 15.52 41.17 -13.95
C MET A 273 14.14 40.61 -13.58
N LYS A 274 13.06 41.39 -13.73
CA LYS A 274 11.69 40.94 -13.38
C LYS A 274 11.24 39.69 -14.13
N ASN A 275 11.75 39.46 -15.34
CA ASN A 275 11.37 38.31 -16.16
C ASN A 275 11.73 36.96 -15.52
N HIS A 276 12.61 36.90 -14.52
CA HIS A 276 12.94 35.64 -13.84
C HIS A 276 11.70 34.97 -13.23
N THR A 277 10.69 35.72 -12.82
CA THR A 277 9.42 35.18 -12.30
C THR A 277 8.68 34.36 -13.37
N VAL A 278 8.52 34.93 -14.56
CA VAL A 278 7.84 34.30 -15.72
C VAL A 278 8.65 33.13 -16.24
N ILE A 279 9.97 33.30 -16.38
CA ILE A 279 10.88 32.22 -16.81
C ILE A 279 10.84 31.07 -15.81
N GLY A 280 10.88 31.38 -14.50
CA GLY A 280 10.81 30.38 -13.44
C GLY A 280 9.51 29.59 -13.48
N ALA A 281 8.37 30.28 -13.64
CA ALA A 281 7.08 29.64 -13.81
C ALA A 281 7.05 28.73 -15.06
N ASP A 282 7.60 29.18 -16.19
CA ASP A 282 7.61 28.40 -17.43
C ASP A 282 8.53 27.16 -17.34
N ILE A 283 9.62 27.23 -16.58
CA ILE A 283 10.49 26.09 -16.25
C ILE A 283 9.78 25.08 -15.36
N LEU A 284 8.98 25.56 -14.41
CA LEU A 284 8.38 24.73 -13.35
C LEU A 284 6.99 24.19 -13.69
N LYS A 285 6.32 24.70 -14.74
CA LYS A 285 4.92 24.35 -15.10
C LYS A 285 4.66 22.86 -15.29
N ASP A 286 5.67 22.09 -15.72
CA ASP A 286 5.53 20.67 -16.02
C ASP A 286 5.86 19.78 -14.80
N ILE A 287 6.28 20.37 -13.67
CA ILE A 287 6.57 19.64 -12.42
C ILE A 287 5.26 19.39 -11.66
N GLY A 288 4.57 18.31 -12.01
CA GLY A 288 3.30 17.92 -11.38
C GLY A 288 3.41 17.37 -9.95
N MET A 289 4.61 17.16 -9.41
CA MET A 289 4.82 16.58 -8.08
C MET A 289 4.49 17.56 -6.94
N ILE A 290 4.65 18.87 -7.18
CA ILE A 290 4.45 19.93 -6.19
C ILE A 290 3.35 20.85 -6.72
N PRO A 291 2.14 20.81 -6.15
CA PRO A 291 1.06 21.68 -6.58
C PRO A 291 1.46 23.16 -6.47
N GLU A 292 1.09 23.96 -7.46
CA GLU A 292 1.26 25.42 -7.46
C GLU A 292 2.73 25.90 -7.45
N ILE A 293 3.68 25.04 -7.85
CA ILE A 293 5.10 25.40 -7.87
C ILE A 293 5.44 26.50 -8.86
N ASP A 294 4.81 26.47 -10.02
CA ASP A 294 4.87 27.51 -11.04
C ASP A 294 4.23 28.82 -10.57
N VAL A 295 3.09 28.73 -9.89
CA VAL A 295 2.37 29.88 -9.31
C VAL A 295 3.23 30.60 -8.29
N GLY A 296 3.86 29.84 -7.39
CA GLY A 296 4.77 30.41 -6.38
C GLY A 296 5.98 31.08 -7.01
N ALA A 297 6.60 30.48 -8.03
CA ALA A 297 7.69 31.13 -8.76
C ALA A 297 7.23 32.39 -9.51
N LYS A 298 6.02 32.39 -10.09
CA LYS A 298 5.49 33.50 -10.86
C LYS A 298 5.16 34.74 -10.02
N TYR A 299 4.59 34.55 -8.83
CA TYR A 299 3.96 35.64 -8.08
C TYR A 299 4.68 36.01 -6.78
N HIS A 300 5.87 35.46 -6.49
CA HIS A 300 6.57 35.74 -5.24
C HIS A 300 7.03 37.20 -5.04
N HIS A 301 7.01 38.01 -6.11
CA HIS A 301 7.28 39.45 -6.06
C HIS A 301 6.02 40.32 -6.08
N GLU A 302 4.83 39.71 -6.19
CA GLU A 302 3.57 40.45 -6.11
C GLU A 302 3.39 41.06 -4.73
N ARG A 303 2.75 42.21 -4.70
CA ARG A 303 2.45 42.93 -3.46
C ARG A 303 0.97 42.96 -3.22
N TYR A 304 0.58 42.90 -1.95
CA TYR A 304 -0.83 42.93 -1.54
C TYR A 304 -1.55 44.22 -1.97
N ASP A 305 -0.81 45.32 -2.18
CA ASP A 305 -1.34 46.58 -2.67
C ASP A 305 -1.49 46.65 -4.21
N GLY A 306 -1.17 45.58 -4.93
CA GLY A 306 -1.30 45.48 -6.39
C GLY A 306 -0.32 46.37 -7.17
N LYS A 307 0.79 46.77 -6.54
CA LYS A 307 1.83 47.63 -7.11
C LYS A 307 3.12 46.88 -7.43
#